data_AF-A0A534NDH5-F1
#
_entry.id   AF-A0A534NDH5-F1
#
_cell.length_a   1.000
_cell.length_b   1.000
_cell.length_c   1.000
_cell.angle_alpha   90.00
_cell.angle_beta   90.00
_cell.angle_gamma   90.00
#
_symmetry.space_group_name_H-M   'P 1'
#
loop_
_entity.id
_entity.type
_entity.pdbx_description
1 polymer ?
#
loop_
_entity_poly.entity_id
_entity_poly.type
_entity_poly.pdbx_seq_one_letter_code
_entity_poly.pdbx_strand_id
1 'polypeptide(L)'
;MGGWPFLLVDAVYRSQRRKPLLVTGPKGTGERLQALWAACYAAAAERPLPFAVEVHELMPGDRLEVAGRSLLAFRAAHMSPPQIALSLRIDDLAFTGDTGEIPDGLCAGARVLCAECTNLGESSDQHIGWETLGAKLPRVPMVILGHLGSDARAGIAPPAGVRVCDDLDSVEL
;
A
#
# COMPACT_ATOMS: atom_id res chain seq x y z
N MET A 1 1.71 -9.30 -1.97
CA MET A 1 2.60 -9.94 -0.95
C MET A 1 3.57 -11.00 -1.52
N GLY A 2 3.38 -11.53 -2.73
CA GLY A 2 4.22 -12.65 -3.25
C GLY A 2 5.72 -12.39 -3.38
N GLY A 3 6.17 -11.13 -3.38
CA GLY A 3 7.60 -10.78 -3.38
C GLY A 3 8.33 -11.02 -2.06
N TRP A 4 7.62 -11.26 -0.96
CA TRP A 4 8.19 -11.33 0.39
C TRP A 4 9.33 -12.36 0.55
N PRO A 5 9.19 -13.63 0.12
CA PRO A 5 10.28 -14.61 0.26
C PRO A 5 11.56 -14.18 -0.46
N PHE A 6 11.43 -13.58 -1.64
CA PHE A 6 12.56 -13.14 -2.46
C PHE A 6 13.25 -11.91 -1.87
N LEU A 7 12.48 -11.01 -1.24
CA LEU A 7 13.03 -9.90 -0.46
C LEU A 7 13.89 -10.42 0.70
N LEU A 8 13.44 -11.46 1.41
CA LEU A 8 14.23 -12.05 2.51
C LEU A 8 15.51 -12.72 2.00
N VAL A 9 15.46 -13.43 0.86
CA VAL A 9 16.66 -14.01 0.22
C VAL A 9 17.65 -12.91 -0.15
N ASP A 10 17.21 -11.84 -0.79
CA ASP A 10 18.08 -10.70 -1.12
C ASP A 10 18.65 -10.06 0.16
N ALA A 11 17.81 -9.88 1.18
CA ALA A 11 18.21 -9.35 2.49
C ALA A 11 19.34 -10.16 3.14
N VAL A 12 19.25 -11.49 3.07
CA VAL A 12 20.24 -12.39 3.70
C VAL A 12 21.53 -12.48 2.87
N TYR A 13 21.42 -12.75 1.58
CA TYR A 13 22.58 -13.18 0.79
C TYR A 13 23.26 -12.06 0.01
N ARG A 14 22.52 -11.03 -0.40
CA ARG A 14 23.04 -9.94 -1.23
C ARG A 14 23.33 -8.70 -0.41
N SER A 15 22.32 -8.15 0.27
CA SER A 15 22.52 -6.96 1.10
C SER A 15 23.12 -7.27 2.47
N GLN A 16 23.18 -8.56 2.86
CA GLN A 16 23.75 -9.03 4.13
C GLN A 16 23.21 -8.24 5.34
N ARG A 17 21.90 -7.96 5.32
CA ARG A 17 21.22 -7.12 6.29
C ARG A 17 21.48 -7.60 7.72
N ARG A 18 21.75 -6.66 8.61
CA ARG A 18 21.82 -6.87 10.08
C ARG A 18 20.84 -6.03 10.87
N LYS A 19 20.39 -4.90 10.31
CA LYS A 19 19.41 -4.02 10.94
C LYS A 19 18.02 -4.68 10.95
N PRO A 20 17.19 -4.49 12.00
CA PRO A 20 15.81 -4.99 12.03
C PRO A 20 15.00 -4.55 10.81
N LEU A 21 14.13 -5.41 10.31
CA LEU A 21 13.17 -5.12 9.25
C LEU A 21 11.79 -4.94 9.88
N LEU A 22 11.31 -3.70 9.92
CA LEU A 22 9.97 -3.36 10.42
C LEU A 22 8.96 -3.54 9.30
N VAL A 23 7.83 -4.20 9.58
CA VAL A 23 6.75 -4.45 8.64
C VAL A 23 5.43 -4.06 9.29
N THR A 24 4.62 -3.28 8.59
CA THR A 24 3.24 -2.97 9.00
C THR A 24 2.25 -3.64 8.07
N GLY A 25 1.11 -4.09 8.60
CA GLY A 25 0.04 -4.64 7.77
C GLY A 25 -1.24 -4.90 8.56
N PRO A 26 -2.34 -5.29 7.91
CA PRO A 26 -3.57 -5.67 8.61
C PRO A 26 -3.37 -6.90 9.50
N LYS A 27 -4.34 -7.16 10.38
CA LYS A 27 -4.35 -8.38 11.22
C LYS A 27 -4.09 -9.67 10.42
N GLY A 28 -3.19 -10.50 10.95
CA GLY A 28 -2.71 -11.74 10.33
C GLY A 28 -1.63 -11.54 9.26
N THR A 29 -1.03 -10.36 9.13
CA THR A 29 0.13 -10.15 8.25
C THR A 29 1.30 -11.03 8.67
N GLY A 30 1.61 -11.15 9.96
CA GLY A 30 2.79 -11.91 10.42
C GLY A 30 2.69 -13.39 10.03
N GLU A 31 1.53 -13.99 10.27
CA GLU A 31 1.25 -15.38 9.91
C GLU A 31 1.35 -15.61 8.39
N ARG A 32 0.74 -14.73 7.57
CA ARG A 32 0.77 -14.87 6.11
C ARG A 32 2.19 -14.74 5.55
N LEU A 33 2.99 -13.81 6.08
CA LEU A 33 4.38 -13.64 5.65
C LEU A 33 5.24 -14.86 6.02
N GLN A 34 5.06 -15.42 7.21
CA GLN A 34 5.76 -16.65 7.61
C GLN A 34 5.32 -17.86 6.77
N ALA A 35 4.02 -17.99 6.51
CA ALA A 35 3.50 -19.07 5.66
C ALA A 35 4.05 -19.00 4.24
N LEU A 36 4.12 -17.80 3.64
CA LEU A 36 4.74 -17.58 2.33
C LEU A 36 6.23 -17.92 2.35
N TRP A 37 6.95 -17.54 3.41
CA TRP A 37 8.36 -17.85 3.57
C TRP A 37 8.62 -19.36 3.62
N ALA A 38 7.86 -20.08 4.45
CA ALA A 38 7.95 -21.53 4.57
C ALA A 38 7.55 -22.26 3.28
N ALA A 39 6.55 -21.77 2.55
CA ALA A 39 6.10 -22.36 1.29
C ALA A 39 7.19 -22.29 0.19
N CYS A 40 7.95 -21.20 0.13
CA CYS A 40 9.01 -21.04 -0.88
C CYS A 40 10.36 -21.62 -0.45
N TYR A 41 10.71 -21.54 0.84
CA TYR A 41 12.04 -21.88 1.35
C TYR A 41 11.97 -22.59 2.72
N ALA A 42 11.29 -23.73 2.80
CA ALA A 42 11.03 -24.48 4.03
C ALA A 42 12.26 -24.62 4.96
N ALA A 43 13.39 -25.13 4.45
CA ALA A 43 14.61 -25.32 5.25
C ALA A 43 15.21 -24.01 5.79
N ALA A 44 15.03 -22.89 5.07
CA ALA A 44 15.48 -21.59 5.53
C ALA A 44 14.50 -20.99 6.56
N ALA A 45 13.20 -21.30 6.45
CA ALA A 45 12.15 -20.87 7.38
C ALA A 45 12.21 -21.54 8.76
N GLU A 46 12.86 -22.69 8.87
CA GLU A 46 13.12 -23.37 10.14
C GLU A 46 14.27 -22.73 10.95
N ARG A 47 15.01 -21.79 10.35
CA ARG A 47 16.18 -21.16 10.96
C ARG A 47 15.91 -19.68 11.21
N PRO A 48 16.46 -19.10 12.30
CA PRO A 48 16.34 -17.67 12.53
C PRO A 48 17.05 -16.89 11.42
N LEU A 49 16.44 -15.78 11.01
CA LEU A 49 17.07 -14.81 10.12
C LEU A 49 18.24 -14.11 10.84
N PRO A 50 19.26 -13.64 10.09
CA PRO A 50 20.41 -12.91 10.66
C PRO A 50 20.08 -11.50 11.17
N PHE A 51 18.81 -11.10 11.11
CA PHE A 51 18.25 -9.83 11.56
C PHE A 51 16.81 -10.07 12.04
N ALA A 52 16.30 -9.22 12.93
CA ALA A 52 14.92 -9.29 13.40
C ALA A 52 13.93 -8.87 12.30
N VAL A 53 12.80 -9.56 12.22
CA VAL A 53 11.62 -9.12 11.46
C VAL A 53 10.53 -8.80 12.47
N GLU A 54 10.13 -7.53 12.54
CA GLU A 54 9.18 -7.03 13.52
C GLU A 54 7.90 -6.63 12.79
N VAL A 55 6.82 -7.36 13.04
CA VAL A 55 5.53 -7.12 12.40
C VAL A 55 4.60 -6.38 13.34
N HIS A 56 4.17 -5.19 12.92
CA HIS A 56 3.15 -4.39 13.58
C HIS A 56 1.83 -4.56 12.83
N GLU A 57 0.93 -5.35 13.42
CA GLU A 57 -0.41 -5.52 12.86
C GLU A 57 -1.32 -4.35 13.27
N LEU A 58 -2.05 -3.82 12.30
CA LEU A 58 -2.86 -2.61 12.41
C LEU A 58 -4.34 -2.91 12.20
N MET A 59 -5.17 -2.13 12.88
CA MET A 59 -6.61 -2.03 12.71
C MET A 59 -7.00 -0.63 12.21
N PRO A 60 -8.15 -0.47 11.54
CA PRO A 60 -8.65 0.85 11.20
C PRO A 60 -8.80 1.74 12.44
N GLY A 61 -8.27 2.97 12.37
CA GLY A 61 -8.22 3.93 13.47
C GLY A 61 -6.89 3.94 14.23
N ASP A 62 -6.03 2.94 14.04
CA ASP A 62 -4.75 2.87 14.73
C ASP A 62 -3.81 3.99 14.30
N ARG A 63 -2.96 4.38 15.26
CA ARG A 63 -1.86 5.33 15.09
C ARG A 63 -0.57 4.67 15.55
N LEU A 64 0.49 4.82 14.78
CA LEU A 64 1.79 4.21 15.07
C LEU A 64 2.93 5.14 14.66
N GLU A 65 3.92 5.28 15.53
CA GLU A 65 5.23 5.83 15.16
C GLU A 65 6.16 4.68 14.83
N VAL A 66 6.63 4.61 13.58
CA VAL A 66 7.47 3.52 13.09
C VAL A 66 8.52 4.05 12.13
N ALA A 67 9.77 3.62 12.28
CA ALA A 67 10.90 4.08 11.46
C ALA A 67 11.05 5.62 11.41
N GLY A 68 10.67 6.33 12.47
CA GLY A 68 10.71 7.81 12.55
C GLY A 68 9.61 8.50 11.72
N ARG A 69 8.53 7.79 11.41
CA ARG A 69 7.40 8.26 10.62
C ARG A 69 6.10 8.05 11.40
N SER A 70 5.19 9.00 11.25
CA SER A 70 3.85 8.92 11.80
C SER A 70 2.93 8.18 10.84
N LEU A 71 2.16 7.21 11.33
CA LEU A 71 1.24 6.41 10.53
C LEU A 71 -0.17 6.46 11.12
N LEU A 72 -1.18 6.64 10.26
CA LEU A 72 -2.60 6.45 10.56
C LEU A 72 -3.21 5.42 9.61
N ALA A 73 -3.96 4.47 10.17
CA ALA A 73 -4.63 3.42 9.41
C ALA A 73 -6.14 3.71 9.26
N PHE A 74 -6.66 3.51 8.06
CA PHE A 74 -8.08 3.65 7.71
C PHE A 74 -8.59 2.35 7.11
N ARG A 75 -9.90 2.09 7.19
CA ARG A 75 -10.49 0.91 6.56
C ARG A 75 -10.62 1.13 5.06
N ALA A 76 -10.02 0.26 4.25
CA ALA A 76 -10.24 0.22 2.81
C ALA A 76 -11.42 -0.71 2.47
N ALA A 77 -12.22 -0.32 1.48
CA ALA A 77 -13.34 -1.08 0.96
C ALA A 77 -12.83 -2.06 -0.11
N HIS A 78 -12.19 -3.15 0.30
CA HIS A 78 -11.64 -4.14 -0.63
C HIS A 78 -11.77 -5.58 -0.13
N MET A 79 -11.83 -5.79 1.19
CA MET A 79 -11.94 -7.11 1.79
C MET A 79 -13.25 -7.28 2.58
N SER A 80 -13.80 -8.50 2.48
CA SER A 80 -14.91 -8.93 3.31
C SER A 80 -14.42 -9.45 4.67
N PRO A 81 -15.13 -9.18 5.77
CA PRO A 81 -14.83 -9.75 7.07
C PRO A 81 -14.69 -11.28 7.01
N PRO A 82 -13.75 -11.89 7.76
CA PRO A 82 -12.90 -11.29 8.79
C PRO A 82 -11.63 -10.59 8.25
N GLN A 83 -11.42 -10.57 6.93
CA GLN A 83 -10.25 -9.95 6.32
C GLN A 83 -10.41 -8.42 6.29
N ILE A 84 -9.29 -7.71 6.44
CA ILE A 84 -9.25 -6.25 6.49
C ILE A 84 -8.21 -5.79 5.48
N ALA A 85 -8.59 -4.78 4.69
CA ALA A 85 -7.68 -3.98 3.89
C ALA A 85 -7.53 -2.60 4.54
N LEU A 86 -6.37 -1.98 4.36
CA LEU A 86 -6.04 -0.70 4.98
C LEU A 86 -5.63 0.32 3.92
N SER A 87 -6.18 1.52 4.03
CA SER A 87 -5.57 2.72 3.47
C SER A 87 -4.70 3.36 4.56
N LEU A 88 -3.58 3.97 4.18
CA LEU A 88 -2.59 4.46 5.14
C LEU A 88 -2.28 5.94 4.86
N ARG A 89 -2.18 6.73 5.93
CA ARG A 89 -1.50 8.03 5.86
C ARG A 89 -0.18 7.93 6.61
N ILE A 90 0.91 8.19 5.90
CA ILE A 90 2.28 8.19 6.42
C ILE A 90 2.79 9.62 6.32
N ASP A 91 2.93 10.30 7.44
CA ASP A 91 3.16 11.75 7.52
C ASP A 91 2.14 12.53 6.64
N ASP A 92 2.61 13.25 5.62
CA ASP A 92 1.81 14.01 4.66
C ASP A 92 1.51 13.22 3.37
N LEU A 93 1.76 11.92 3.33
CA LEU A 93 1.49 11.04 2.19
C LEU A 93 0.30 10.14 2.47
N ALA A 94 -0.73 10.22 1.64
CA ALA A 94 -1.89 9.34 1.68
C ALA A 94 -1.77 8.23 0.64
N PHE A 95 -2.05 6.99 1.04
CA PHE A 95 -2.08 5.82 0.18
C PHE A 95 -3.44 5.15 0.31
N THR A 96 -4.16 4.99 -0.79
CA THR A 96 -5.46 4.31 -0.75
C THR A 96 -5.31 2.82 -0.49
N GLY A 97 -4.21 2.21 -0.96
CA GLY A 97 -4.20 0.77 -1.23
C GLY A 97 -5.28 0.43 -2.26
N ASP A 98 -5.66 -0.84 -2.32
CA ASP A 98 -6.81 -1.26 -3.11
C ASP A 98 -8.09 -1.00 -2.30
N THR A 99 -9.07 -0.31 -2.89
CA THR A 99 -10.33 0.13 -2.27
C THR A 99 -11.32 0.58 -3.33
N GLY A 100 -12.63 0.40 -3.10
CA GLY A 100 -13.69 0.97 -3.92
C GLY A 100 -13.91 2.47 -3.72
N GLU A 101 -13.47 3.00 -2.59
CA GLU A 101 -13.63 4.43 -2.26
C GLU A 101 -12.47 4.95 -1.38
N ILE A 102 -12.21 6.26 -1.45
CA ILE A 102 -11.22 6.92 -0.60
C ILE A 102 -11.84 7.11 0.80
N PRO A 103 -11.26 6.54 1.87
CA PRO A 103 -11.80 6.68 3.21
C PRO A 103 -11.82 8.13 3.70
N ASP A 104 -12.86 8.48 4.45
CA ASP A 104 -12.99 9.79 5.07
C ASP A 104 -11.79 10.13 5.96
N GLY A 105 -11.25 11.33 5.78
CA GLY A 105 -10.11 11.84 6.55
C GLY A 105 -8.74 11.30 6.10
N LEU A 106 -8.66 10.37 5.13
CA LEU A 106 -7.39 9.87 4.62
C LEU A 106 -6.51 11.02 4.10
N CYS A 107 -7.11 11.95 3.34
CA CYS A 107 -6.40 13.08 2.73
C CYS A 107 -6.21 14.30 3.67
N ALA A 108 -6.67 14.23 4.92
CA ALA A 108 -6.63 15.39 5.81
C ALA A 108 -5.18 15.77 6.17
N GLY A 109 -4.70 16.89 5.64
CA GLY A 109 -3.31 17.32 5.81
C GLY A 109 -2.29 16.58 4.93
N ALA A 110 -2.76 15.78 3.97
CA ALA A 110 -1.89 15.16 2.98
C ALA A 110 -1.47 16.16 1.91
N ARG A 111 -0.21 16.12 1.51
CA ARG A 111 0.34 16.86 0.36
C ARG A 111 0.25 16.04 -0.93
N VAL A 112 0.33 14.71 -0.82
CA VAL A 112 0.26 13.78 -1.94
C VAL A 112 -0.72 12.67 -1.62
N LEU A 113 -1.60 12.35 -2.57
CA LEU A 113 -2.39 11.13 -2.57
C LEU A 113 -1.87 10.16 -3.64
N CYS A 114 -1.40 8.99 -3.23
CA CYS A 114 -1.17 7.84 -4.08
C CYS A 114 -2.46 7.00 -4.11
N ALA A 115 -3.24 7.15 -5.18
CA ALA A 115 -4.52 6.50 -5.36
C ALA A 115 -4.42 5.33 -6.34
N GLU A 116 -5.09 4.22 -6.02
CA GLU A 116 -5.46 3.26 -7.04
C GLU A 116 -6.45 3.89 -8.03
N CYS A 117 -6.39 3.46 -9.29
CA CYS A 117 -7.37 3.81 -10.31
C CYS A 117 -7.45 2.68 -11.32
N THR A 118 -8.12 1.59 -10.92
CA THR A 118 -8.07 0.32 -11.64
C THR A 118 -8.73 0.36 -13.01
N ASN A 119 -9.82 1.12 -13.17
CA ASN A 119 -10.58 1.15 -14.42
C ASN A 119 -10.90 2.59 -14.86
N LEU A 120 -11.24 2.76 -16.14
CA LEU A 120 -11.56 4.08 -16.70
C LEU A 120 -12.95 4.58 -16.28
N GLY A 121 -13.87 3.66 -16.00
CA GLY A 121 -15.28 3.96 -15.72
C GLY A 121 -15.57 4.28 -14.26
N GLU A 122 -16.75 3.86 -13.79
CA GLU A 122 -17.16 4.00 -12.40
C GLU A 122 -16.41 3.04 -11.46
N SER A 123 -16.34 3.42 -10.19
CA SER A 123 -15.80 2.56 -9.14
C SER A 123 -16.69 1.34 -8.96
N SER A 124 -16.04 0.20 -8.69
CA SER A 124 -16.72 -0.98 -8.16
C SER A 124 -16.68 -0.97 -6.63
N ASP A 125 -17.32 -1.95 -6.00
CA ASP A 125 -17.28 -2.13 -4.54
C ASP A 125 -15.84 -2.26 -3.97
N GLN A 126 -14.87 -2.64 -4.81
CA GLN A 126 -13.52 -3.00 -4.37
C GLN A 126 -12.39 -2.22 -5.04
N HIS A 127 -12.67 -1.43 -6.08
CA HIS A 127 -11.69 -0.69 -6.85
C HIS A 127 -12.22 0.64 -7.36
N ILE A 128 -11.38 1.67 -7.32
CA ILE A 128 -11.71 3.02 -7.79
C ILE A 128 -11.63 3.07 -9.33
N GLY A 129 -12.65 3.68 -9.92
CA GLY A 129 -12.71 4.02 -11.34
C GLY A 129 -12.46 5.52 -11.59
N TRP A 130 -11.90 5.85 -12.74
CA TRP A 130 -11.54 7.23 -13.09
C TRP A 130 -12.75 8.17 -13.21
N GLU A 131 -13.90 7.71 -13.73
CA GLU A 131 -15.10 8.56 -13.79
C GLU A 131 -15.55 9.00 -12.39
N THR A 132 -15.53 8.10 -11.41
CA THR A 132 -15.86 8.43 -10.03
C THR A 132 -14.83 9.34 -9.37
N LEU A 133 -13.54 9.01 -9.51
CA LEU A 133 -12.47 9.79 -8.90
C LEU A 133 -12.36 11.19 -9.51
N GLY A 134 -12.45 11.28 -10.84
CA GLY A 134 -12.38 12.53 -11.60
C GLY A 134 -13.56 13.46 -11.32
N ALA A 135 -14.76 12.93 -11.11
CA ALA A 135 -15.94 13.71 -10.75
C ALA A 135 -15.78 14.43 -9.39
N LYS A 136 -14.99 13.86 -8.47
CA LYS A 136 -14.76 14.43 -7.14
C LYS A 136 -13.34 14.17 -6.65
N LEU A 137 -12.37 14.81 -7.30
CA LEU A 137 -10.98 14.74 -6.86
C LEU A 137 -10.81 15.28 -5.43
N PRO A 138 -10.07 14.58 -4.57
CA PRO A 138 -9.75 15.07 -3.24
C PRO A 138 -8.93 16.35 -3.32
N ARG A 139 -9.13 17.25 -2.36
CA ARG A 139 -8.40 18.51 -2.27
C ARG A 139 -7.01 18.26 -1.67
N VAL A 140 -6.10 17.76 -2.50
CA VAL A 140 -4.68 17.60 -2.19
C VAL A 140 -3.84 18.30 -3.26
N PRO A 141 -2.64 18.82 -2.92
CA PRO A 141 -1.75 19.46 -3.90
C PRO A 141 -1.37 18.57 -5.09
N MET A 142 -1.24 17.26 -4.87
CA MET A 142 -0.88 16.31 -5.91
C MET A 142 -1.62 14.97 -5.73
N VAL A 143 -2.16 14.44 -6.82
CA VAL A 143 -2.69 13.08 -6.91
C VAL A 143 -1.83 12.28 -7.87
N ILE A 144 -1.36 11.12 -7.43
CA ILE A 144 -0.63 10.15 -8.23
C ILE A 144 -1.53 8.93 -8.39
N LEU A 145 -1.78 8.54 -9.64
CA LEU A 145 -2.59 7.37 -9.98
C LEU A 145 -1.67 6.18 -10.27
N GLY A 146 -1.96 5.06 -9.62
CA GLY A 146 -1.31 3.77 -9.84
C GLY A 146 -2.33 2.64 -9.89
N HIS A 147 -1.86 1.38 -9.86
CA HIS A 147 -2.71 0.19 -9.96
C HIS A 147 -3.66 0.24 -11.19
N LEU A 148 -3.13 0.69 -12.32
CA LEU A 148 -3.92 1.01 -13.51
C LEU A 148 -4.22 -0.26 -14.33
N GLY A 149 -5.50 -0.49 -14.62
CA GLY A 149 -5.94 -1.38 -15.70
C GLY A 149 -5.58 -0.80 -17.07
N SER A 150 -5.69 -1.63 -18.11
CA SER A 150 -5.29 -1.25 -19.47
C SER A 150 -6.13 -0.11 -20.06
N ASP A 151 -7.42 -0.06 -19.74
CA ASP A 151 -8.36 0.99 -20.14
C ASP A 151 -8.05 2.31 -19.44
N ALA A 152 -7.88 2.30 -18.11
CA ALA A 152 -7.50 3.46 -17.32
C ALA A 152 -6.19 4.06 -17.82
N ARG A 153 -5.18 3.21 -17.98
CA ARG A 153 -3.86 3.57 -18.49
C ARG A 153 -3.91 4.25 -19.86
N ALA A 154 -4.77 3.79 -20.75
CA ALA A 154 -4.88 4.34 -22.11
C ALA A 154 -5.81 5.57 -22.19
N GLY A 155 -6.82 5.64 -21.32
CA GLY A 155 -7.94 6.58 -21.45
C GLY A 155 -7.93 7.78 -20.50
N ILE A 156 -7.15 7.74 -19.41
CA ILE A 156 -7.09 8.86 -18.47
C ILE A 156 -6.41 10.06 -19.14
N ALA A 157 -7.14 11.16 -19.20
CA ALA A 157 -6.62 12.50 -19.50
C ALA A 157 -6.49 13.26 -18.16
N PRO A 158 -5.33 13.24 -17.51
CA PRO A 158 -5.20 13.79 -16.16
C PRO A 158 -5.26 15.32 -16.18
N PRO A 159 -6.07 15.96 -15.33
CA PRO A 159 -6.06 17.41 -15.16
C PRO A 159 -4.80 17.87 -14.40
N ALA A 160 -4.58 19.19 -14.31
CA ALA A 160 -3.49 19.75 -13.53
C ALA A 160 -3.55 19.26 -12.06
N GLY A 161 -2.38 18.88 -11.53
CA GLY A 161 -2.27 18.33 -10.17
C GLY A 161 -2.52 16.82 -10.09
N VAL A 162 -2.88 16.16 -11.19
CA VAL A 162 -3.00 14.70 -11.28
C VAL A 162 -1.90 14.16 -12.20
N ARG A 163 -1.26 13.07 -11.78
CA ARG A 163 -0.26 12.35 -12.57
C ARG A 163 -0.63 10.88 -12.65
N VAL A 164 -0.67 10.34 -13.86
CA VAL A 164 -0.66 8.90 -14.11
C VAL A 164 0.78 8.42 -13.97
N CYS A 165 1.06 7.46 -13.09
CA CYS A 165 2.41 6.95 -12.85
C CYS A 165 2.61 5.54 -13.38
N ASP A 166 3.80 5.34 -13.94
CA ASP A 166 4.26 4.07 -14.48
C ASP A 166 5.46 3.50 -13.73
N ASP A 167 5.78 2.25 -14.03
CA ASP A 167 6.95 1.58 -13.48
C ASP A 167 8.20 2.46 -13.68
N LEU A 168 8.96 2.63 -12.60
CA LEU A 168 10.18 3.45 -12.52
C LEU A 168 9.97 4.96 -12.51
N ASP A 169 8.72 5.45 -12.51
CA ASP A 169 8.46 6.85 -12.23
C ASP A 169 8.92 7.24 -10.83
N SER A 170 9.41 8.47 -10.73
CA SER A 170 9.76 9.11 -9.46
C SER A 170 9.03 10.43 -9.30
N VAL A 171 8.75 10.76 -8.04
CA VAL A 171 8.15 12.03 -7.62
C VAL A 171 9.03 12.59 -6.51
N GLU A 172 9.45 13.84 -6.69
CA GLU A 172 10.19 14.56 -5.66
C GLU A 172 9.20 15.09 -4.61
N LEU A 173 9.50 14.78 -3.34
CA LEU A 173 8.74 15.19 -2.17
C LEU A 173 9.50 16.27 -1.41
#